data_AF-A0A3B7AAD9-F1
#
_entry.id   AF-A0A3B7AAD9-F1
#
_cell.length_a   1.000
_cell.length_b   1.000
_cell.length_c   1.000
_cell.angle_alpha   90.00
_cell.angle_beta   90.00
_cell.angle_gamma   90.00
#
_symmetry.space_group_name_H-M   'P 1'
#
loop_
_entity.id
_entity.type
_entity.pdbx_description
1 polymer ?
#
loop_
_entity_poly.entity_id
_entity_poly.type
_entity_poly.pdbx_seq_one_letter_code
_entity_poly.pdbx_strand_id
1 'polypeptide(L)'
;MKTHHTGHAEIDQQHQILESMVGELATFCPRADQSLCAPCNECTSLQCKQCATSLAVIVSELMAFHIGHSTYEERMMELLPSTSNCQAHIRAHKASHEGMLKQLKKFTPQFIHDNLGTAASQMNRLLKDWLGDHVVLFDNRLVDLSSAIRQGIDFDSELVAMLDEHVFPNRPTIAKPATTRSLSVRKRMEVRGRFESLSPAQRAVFWLVVSGKTNREIGEELGVTVNTVKTHRAAVFQKMEVASVVELVTKADVLR
;
A
#
# COMPACT_ATOMS: atom_id res chain seq x y z
N MET A 1 22.91 10.73 -4.36
CA MET A 1 22.33 10.05 -5.54
C MET A 1 21.08 9.33 -5.07
N LYS A 2 19.93 9.50 -5.73
CA LYS A 2 18.74 8.69 -5.45
C LYS A 2 19.05 7.28 -5.98
N THR A 3 19.09 6.29 -5.10
CA THR A 3 19.65 4.96 -5.38
C THR A 3 18.81 4.13 -6.35
N HIS A 4 17.52 4.47 -6.55
CA HIS A 4 16.59 3.67 -7.37
C HIS A 4 15.86 4.49 -8.45
N HIS A 5 16.54 5.48 -9.03
CA HIS A 5 15.96 6.37 -10.04
C HIS A 5 16.30 5.91 -11.46
N THR A 6 15.29 5.59 -12.26
CA THR A 6 15.41 5.15 -13.66
C THR A 6 15.16 6.28 -14.66
N GLY A 7 14.51 7.37 -14.23
CA GLY A 7 14.09 8.46 -15.11
C GLY A 7 12.72 8.24 -15.76
N HIS A 8 12.10 7.08 -15.54
CA HIS A 8 10.72 6.82 -15.94
C HIS A 8 9.77 7.08 -14.77
N ALA A 9 8.94 8.13 -14.87
CA ALA A 9 8.17 8.68 -13.76
C ALA A 9 7.32 7.65 -13.00
N GLU A 10 6.64 6.75 -13.71
CA GLU A 10 5.81 5.69 -13.10
C GLU A 10 6.66 4.64 -12.36
N ILE A 11 7.76 4.18 -12.96
CA ILE A 11 8.69 3.21 -12.35
C ILE A 11 9.31 3.84 -11.10
N ASP A 12 9.76 5.09 -11.20
CA ASP A 12 10.33 5.85 -10.10
C ASP A 12 9.34 6.04 -8.94
N GLN A 13 8.05 6.23 -9.25
CA GLN A 13 7.01 6.32 -8.23
C GLN A 13 6.81 4.96 -7.54
N GLN A 14 6.75 3.87 -8.30
CA GLN A 14 6.60 2.53 -7.77
C GLN A 14 7.80 2.12 -6.89
N HIS A 15 9.03 2.46 -7.29
CA HIS A 15 10.24 2.24 -6.48
C HIS A 15 10.19 2.98 -5.15
N GLN A 16 9.74 4.24 -5.14
CA GLN A 16 9.59 5.01 -3.90
C GLN A 16 8.54 4.39 -2.97
N ILE A 17 7.46 3.82 -3.51
CA ILE A 17 6.47 3.09 -2.70
C ILE A 17 7.09 1.82 -2.13
N LEU A 18 7.80 1.02 -2.95
CA LEU A 18 8.52 -0.17 -2.49
C LEU A 18 9.52 0.16 -1.38
N GLU A 19 10.33 1.20 -1.54
CA GLU A 19 11.25 1.67 -0.51
C GLU A 19 10.52 2.02 0.80
N SER A 20 9.38 2.69 0.70
CA SER A 20 8.57 3.04 1.87
C SER A 20 8.06 1.79 2.59
N MET A 21 7.49 0.83 1.85
CA MET A 21 6.98 -0.42 2.40
C MET A 21 8.09 -1.27 3.03
N VAL A 22 9.26 -1.31 2.38
CA VAL A 22 10.46 -1.96 2.93
C VAL A 22 10.93 -1.25 4.20
N GLY A 23 10.84 0.08 4.25
CA GLY A 23 11.12 0.87 5.45
C GLY A 23 10.24 0.51 6.65
N GLU A 24 8.99 0.10 6.42
CA GLU A 24 8.10 -0.36 7.50
C GLU A 24 8.66 -1.61 8.19
N LEU A 25 9.25 -2.55 7.43
CA LEU A 25 9.91 -3.74 7.99
C LEU A 25 11.10 -3.39 8.89
N ALA A 26 11.86 -2.35 8.57
CA ALA A 26 12.99 -1.90 9.39
C ALA A 26 12.53 -1.38 10.77
N THR A 27 11.34 -0.79 10.83
CA THR A 27 10.77 -0.24 12.07
C THR A 27 9.79 -1.19 12.76
N PHE A 28 9.53 -2.37 12.18
CA PHE A 28 8.55 -3.34 12.65
C PHE A 28 8.76 -3.73 14.11
N CYS A 29 10.02 -3.96 14.51
CA CYS A 29 10.38 -4.25 15.88
C CYS A 29 11.47 -3.27 16.35
N PRO A 30 11.17 -2.34 17.26
CA PRO A 30 12.13 -1.35 17.75
C PRO A 30 13.29 -1.98 18.55
N ARG A 31 13.18 -3.27 18.88
CA ARG A 31 14.21 -4.05 19.58
C ARG A 31 15.07 -4.91 18.64
N ALA A 32 14.82 -4.89 17.33
CA ALA A 32 15.49 -5.78 16.37
C ALA A 32 16.93 -5.38 16.02
N ASP A 33 17.31 -4.11 16.20
CA ASP A 33 18.67 -3.60 15.91
C ASP A 33 19.65 -3.84 17.06
N GLN A 34 19.15 -4.27 18.22
CA GLN A 34 20.01 -4.69 19.32
C GLN A 34 20.37 -6.15 19.08
N SER A 35 21.66 -6.46 19.01
CA SER A 35 22.23 -7.83 19.12
C SER A 35 21.81 -8.61 20.39
N LEU A 36 20.89 -8.03 21.16
CA LEU A 36 20.22 -8.48 22.38
C LEU A 36 18.72 -8.78 22.16
N CYS A 37 18.20 -8.83 20.93
CA CYS A 37 16.89 -9.44 20.69
C CYS A 37 17.01 -10.95 20.97
N ALA A 38 16.99 -11.31 22.25
CA ALA A 38 16.55 -12.62 22.69
C ALA A 38 15.20 -12.92 22.01
N PRO A 39 14.83 -14.19 21.83
CA PRO A 39 13.48 -14.55 21.37
C PRO A 39 12.43 -13.76 22.15
N CYS A 40 11.19 -13.70 21.66
CA CYS A 40 10.06 -12.94 22.24
C CYS A 40 9.72 -13.24 23.73
N ASN A 41 10.66 -13.76 24.53
CA ASN A 41 10.73 -14.06 25.94
C ASN A 41 10.18 -12.96 26.87
N GLU A 42 10.36 -11.68 26.56
CA GLU A 42 9.78 -10.57 27.35
C GLU A 42 8.39 -10.14 26.85
N CYS A 43 7.95 -10.68 25.72
CA CYS A 43 6.65 -10.36 25.13
C CYS A 43 5.59 -11.34 25.66
N THR A 44 4.40 -10.82 25.93
CA THR A 44 3.23 -11.65 26.23
C THR A 44 2.77 -12.43 24.99
N SER A 45 2.10 -13.56 25.20
CA SER A 45 1.51 -14.35 24.11
C SER A 45 0.56 -13.53 23.21
N LEU A 46 -0.16 -12.56 23.79
CA LEU A 46 -1.03 -11.65 23.05
C LEU A 46 -0.22 -10.72 22.13
N GLN A 47 0.87 -10.14 22.62
CA GLN A 47 1.76 -9.30 21.82
C GLN A 47 2.40 -10.09 20.67
N CYS A 48 2.86 -11.31 20.93
CA CYS A 48 3.44 -12.17 19.89
C CYS A 48 2.43 -12.48 18.78
N LYS A 49 1.17 -12.79 19.13
CA LYS A 49 0.09 -13.02 18.15
C LYS A 49 -0.20 -11.77 17.33
N GLN A 50 -0.28 -10.61 17.97
CA GLN A 50 -0.50 -9.33 17.26
C GLN A 50 0.65 -9.01 16.30
N CYS A 51 1.90 -9.18 16.73
CA CYS A 51 3.07 -9.01 15.86
C CYS A 51 3.05 -9.98 14.68
N ALA A 52 2.71 -11.25 14.90
CA ALA A 52 2.62 -12.24 13.82
C ALA A 52 1.59 -11.82 12.76
N THR A 53 0.41 -11.39 13.21
CA THR A 53 -0.64 -10.87 12.31
C THR A 53 -0.18 -9.61 11.58
N SER A 54 0.42 -8.64 12.27
CA SER A 54 0.92 -7.42 11.64
C SER A 54 2.00 -7.67 10.61
N LEU A 55 2.97 -8.55 10.90
CA LEU A 55 4.02 -8.90 9.95
C LEU A 55 3.45 -9.61 8.73
N ALA A 56 2.49 -10.53 8.94
CA ALA A 56 1.81 -11.21 7.84
C ALA A 56 1.08 -10.24 6.91
N VAL A 57 0.43 -9.20 7.45
CA VAL A 57 -0.20 -8.14 6.66
C VAL A 57 0.84 -7.37 5.84
N ILE A 58 1.89 -6.85 6.47
CA ILE A 58 2.95 -6.08 5.80
C ILE A 58 3.56 -6.89 4.65
N VAL A 59 3.87 -8.17 4.90
CA VAL A 59 4.48 -9.05 3.90
C VAL A 59 3.52 -9.37 2.77
N SER A 60 2.23 -9.55 3.06
CA SER A 60 1.20 -9.77 2.04
C SER A 60 1.03 -8.56 1.14
N GLU A 61 1.02 -7.35 1.71
CA GLU A 61 0.96 -6.09 0.97
C GLU A 61 2.22 -5.89 0.11
N LEU A 62 3.41 -6.14 0.66
CA LEU A 62 4.68 -6.10 -0.09
C LEU A 62 4.68 -7.06 -1.27
N MET A 63 4.22 -8.30 -1.06
CA MET A 63 4.14 -9.29 -2.13
C MET A 63 3.14 -8.86 -3.22
N ALA A 64 1.97 -8.36 -2.84
CA ALA A 64 0.98 -7.86 -3.78
C ALA A 64 1.52 -6.69 -4.59
N PHE A 65 2.18 -5.73 -3.94
CA PHE A 65 2.77 -4.58 -4.62
C PHE A 65 3.90 -4.99 -5.57
N HIS A 66 4.81 -5.86 -5.12
CA HIS A 66 5.89 -6.40 -5.95
C HIS A 66 5.32 -7.11 -7.20
N ILE A 67 4.26 -7.91 -7.05
CA ILE A 67 3.60 -8.57 -8.19
C ILE A 67 3.07 -7.54 -9.18
N GLY A 68 2.40 -6.48 -8.70
CA GLY A 68 1.87 -5.45 -9.59
C GLY A 68 2.95 -4.64 -10.30
N HIS A 69 4.01 -4.26 -9.58
CA HIS A 69 5.18 -3.57 -10.12
C HIS A 69 5.89 -4.42 -11.19
N SER A 70 6.21 -5.68 -10.89
CA SER A 70 6.81 -6.58 -11.87
C SER A 70 5.92 -6.81 -13.09
N THR A 71 4.59 -6.92 -12.90
CA THR A 71 3.64 -7.03 -14.02
C THR A 71 3.67 -5.80 -14.92
N TYR A 72 3.74 -4.60 -14.33
CA TYR A 72 3.86 -3.34 -15.08
C TYR A 72 5.07 -3.36 -16.02
N GLU A 73 6.24 -3.65 -15.47
CA GLU A 73 7.48 -3.70 -16.25
C GLU A 73 7.46 -4.82 -17.28
N GLU A 74 6.88 -5.98 -16.95
CA GLU A 74 6.73 -7.08 -17.89
C GLU A 74 5.83 -6.75 -19.07
N ARG A 75 4.81 -5.90 -18.88
CA ARG A 75 4.02 -5.34 -19.98
C ARG A 75 4.83 -4.37 -20.83
N MET A 76 5.68 -3.55 -20.21
CA MET A 76 6.60 -2.71 -20.98
C MET A 76 7.58 -3.56 -21.80
N MET A 77 8.06 -4.68 -21.26
CA MET A 77 8.94 -5.61 -21.95
C MET A 77 8.29 -6.25 -23.19
N GLU A 78 6.97 -6.46 -23.21
CA GLU A 78 6.24 -7.01 -24.36
C GLU A 78 6.33 -6.11 -25.61
N LEU A 79 6.62 -4.83 -25.41
CA LEU A 79 6.75 -3.83 -26.47
C LEU A 79 8.14 -3.81 -27.10
N LEU A 80 9.12 -4.44 -26.46
CA LEU A 80 10.50 -4.45 -26.94
C LEU A 80 10.63 -5.28 -28.22
N PRO A 81 11.53 -4.90 -29.15
CA PRO A 81 11.79 -5.69 -30.35
C PRO A 81 12.24 -7.12 -30.02
N SER A 82 11.82 -8.10 -30.83
CA SER A 82 12.19 -9.52 -30.70
C SER A 82 13.67 -9.85 -31.03
N THR A 83 14.59 -8.92 -30.78
CA THR A 83 16.03 -9.14 -30.97
C THR A 83 16.59 -10.07 -29.88
N SER A 84 17.68 -10.79 -30.19
CA SER A 84 18.34 -11.69 -29.22
C SER A 84 18.74 -10.97 -27.93
N ASN A 85 19.18 -9.72 -28.04
CA ASN A 85 19.59 -8.90 -26.90
C ASN A 85 18.41 -8.51 -26.00
N CYS A 86 17.29 -8.08 -26.60
CA CYS A 86 16.06 -7.77 -25.84
C CYS A 86 15.49 -9.03 -25.18
N GLN A 87 15.42 -10.15 -25.91
CA GLN A 87 14.93 -11.41 -25.34
C GLN A 87 15.81 -11.93 -24.19
N ALA A 88 17.13 -11.75 -24.26
CA ALA A 88 18.02 -12.10 -23.17
C ALA A 88 17.77 -11.24 -21.92
N HIS A 89 17.59 -9.93 -22.09
CA HIS A 89 17.21 -9.02 -21.02
C HIS A 89 15.86 -9.39 -20.40
N ILE A 90 14.80 -9.59 -21.21
CA ILE A 90 13.46 -9.97 -20.75
C ILE A 90 13.51 -11.23 -19.89
N ARG A 91 14.18 -12.29 -20.37
CA ARG A 91 14.28 -13.55 -19.61
C ARG A 91 14.96 -13.35 -18.26
N ALA A 92 16.07 -12.61 -18.22
CA ALA A 92 16.82 -12.38 -17.00
C ALA A 92 16.05 -11.47 -16.01
N HIS A 93 15.37 -10.44 -16.52
CA HIS A 93 14.54 -9.52 -15.74
C HIS A 93 13.38 -10.27 -15.07
N LYS A 94 12.60 -11.04 -15.84
CA LYS A 94 11.51 -11.89 -15.32
C LYS A 94 12.00 -12.91 -14.29
N ALA A 95 13.17 -13.52 -14.54
CA ALA A 95 13.76 -14.45 -13.57
C ALA A 95 14.14 -13.77 -12.25
N SER A 96 14.57 -12.50 -12.28
CA SER A 96 14.81 -11.70 -11.07
C SER A 96 13.51 -11.46 -10.29
N HIS A 97 12.43 -11.02 -10.95
CA HIS A 97 11.11 -10.85 -10.33
C HIS A 97 10.62 -12.14 -9.65
N GLU A 98 10.63 -13.25 -10.40
CA GLU A 98 10.18 -14.55 -9.91
C GLU A 98 11.05 -15.03 -8.73
N GLY A 99 12.36 -14.81 -8.83
CA GLY A 99 13.34 -15.14 -7.80
C GLY A 99 13.02 -14.43 -6.49
N MET A 100 12.74 -13.12 -6.52
CA MET A 100 12.43 -12.36 -5.33
C MET A 100 11.10 -12.77 -4.69
N LEU A 101 10.06 -12.95 -5.50
CA LEU A 101 8.78 -13.44 -5.00
C LEU A 101 8.90 -14.83 -4.36
N LYS A 102 9.73 -15.73 -4.91
CA LYS A 102 10.05 -17.02 -4.30
C LYS A 102 10.75 -16.88 -2.95
N GLN A 103 11.68 -15.93 -2.80
CA GLN A 103 12.34 -15.69 -1.51
C GLN A 103 11.35 -15.17 -0.47
N LEU A 104 10.48 -14.21 -0.82
CA LEU A 104 9.46 -13.68 0.09
C LEU A 104 8.50 -14.77 0.59
N LYS A 105 8.06 -15.66 -0.30
CA LYS A 105 7.21 -16.81 0.07
C LYS A 105 7.84 -17.75 1.10
N LYS A 106 9.18 -17.84 1.17
CA LYS A 106 9.87 -18.68 2.17
C LYS A 106 9.80 -18.12 3.58
N PHE A 107 9.50 -16.83 3.74
CA PHE A 107 9.32 -16.22 5.06
C PHE A 107 7.92 -16.46 5.62
N THR A 108 6.90 -16.67 4.78
CA THR A 108 5.52 -16.84 5.23
C THR A 108 5.30 -17.98 6.25
N PRO A 109 5.92 -19.17 6.10
CA PRO A 109 5.81 -20.24 7.11
C PRO A 109 6.50 -19.91 8.45
N GLN A 110 7.41 -18.94 8.47
CA GLN A 110 8.23 -18.61 9.64
C GLN A 110 7.49 -17.72 10.66
N PHE A 111 6.32 -17.18 10.30
CA PHE A 111 5.52 -16.29 11.16
C PHE A 111 4.81 -17.01 12.33
N ILE A 112 5.10 -18.29 12.53
CA ILE A 112 4.54 -19.13 13.60
C ILE A 112 5.50 -19.22 14.82
N HIS A 113 6.74 -18.73 14.72
CA HIS A 113 7.78 -18.95 15.74
C HIS A 113 8.40 -17.67 16.33
N ASP A 114 9.03 -17.84 17.50
CA ASP A 114 9.64 -16.80 18.36
C ASP A 114 10.85 -16.10 17.74
N ASN A 115 10.74 -15.44 16.59
CA ASN A 115 11.84 -14.66 15.96
C ASN A 115 11.35 -13.62 14.93
N LEU A 116 10.13 -13.09 15.10
CA LEU A 116 9.48 -12.20 14.12
C LEU A 116 10.30 -10.93 13.78
N GLY A 117 10.98 -10.34 14.76
CA GLY A 117 11.84 -9.17 14.54
C GLY A 117 13.06 -9.49 13.67
N THR A 118 13.66 -10.65 13.89
CA THR A 118 14.78 -11.16 13.07
C THR A 118 14.32 -11.45 11.64
N ALA A 119 13.15 -12.08 11.48
CA ALA A 119 12.56 -12.33 10.17
C ALA A 119 12.29 -11.01 9.42
N ALA A 120 11.67 -10.02 10.06
CA ALA A 120 11.43 -8.70 9.48
C ALA A 120 12.74 -8.01 9.03
N SER A 121 13.78 -8.07 9.87
CA SER A 121 15.08 -7.49 9.56
C SER A 121 15.79 -8.18 8.40
N GLN A 122 15.70 -9.52 8.32
CA GLN A 122 16.23 -10.31 7.20
C GLN A 122 15.49 -9.99 5.89
N MET A 123 14.16 -9.90 5.93
CA MET A 123 13.35 -9.50 4.77
C MET A 123 13.69 -8.09 4.31
N ASN A 124 13.82 -7.14 5.23
CA ASN A 124 14.21 -5.76 4.92
C ASN A 124 15.56 -5.71 4.18
N ARG A 125 16.58 -6.43 4.66
CA ARG A 125 17.89 -6.48 3.98
C ARG A 125 17.78 -7.09 2.59
N LEU A 126 17.13 -8.26 2.48
CA LEU A 126 16.91 -8.95 1.21
C LEU A 126 16.24 -8.03 0.17
N LEU A 127 15.17 -7.34 0.57
CA LEU A 127 14.41 -6.46 -0.32
C LEU A 127 15.19 -5.21 -0.70
N LYS A 128 15.94 -4.61 0.24
CA LYS A 128 16.79 -3.44 -0.06
C LYS A 128 17.91 -3.79 -1.03
N ASP A 129 18.62 -4.88 -0.78
CA ASP A 129 19.73 -5.33 -1.63
C ASP A 129 19.19 -5.67 -3.03
N TRP A 130 18.09 -6.42 -3.09
CA TRP A 130 17.45 -6.74 -4.36
C TRP A 130 16.99 -5.50 -5.12
N LEU A 131 16.27 -4.57 -4.48
CA LEU A 131 15.79 -3.37 -5.16
C LEU A 131 16.96 -2.53 -5.70
N GLY A 132 18.03 -2.37 -4.92
CA GLY A 132 19.24 -1.68 -5.35
C GLY A 132 19.87 -2.30 -6.59
N ASP A 133 20.14 -3.60 -6.54
CA ASP A 133 20.77 -4.32 -7.65
C ASP A 133 19.85 -4.43 -8.86
N HIS A 134 18.56 -4.66 -8.64
CA HIS A 134 17.57 -4.86 -9.69
C HIS A 134 17.43 -3.63 -10.59
N VAL A 135 17.30 -2.46 -9.96
CA VAL A 135 17.16 -1.20 -10.68
C VAL A 135 18.37 -0.92 -11.57
N VAL A 136 19.57 -1.18 -11.04
CA VAL A 136 20.81 -0.94 -11.77
C VAL A 136 20.99 -1.94 -12.92
N LEU A 137 20.70 -3.22 -12.68
CA LEU A 137 20.96 -4.29 -13.65
C LEU A 137 19.87 -4.41 -14.72
N PHE A 138 18.64 -4.01 -14.42
CA PHE A 138 17.47 -4.27 -15.25
C PHE A 138 16.68 -3.00 -15.58
N ASP A 139 16.15 -2.29 -14.60
CA ASP A 139 15.11 -1.28 -14.85
C ASP A 139 15.65 -0.08 -15.63
N ASN A 140 16.86 0.38 -15.32
CA ASN A 140 17.53 1.42 -16.11
C ASN A 140 17.63 1.02 -17.59
N ARG A 141 17.98 -0.24 -17.86
CA ARG A 141 18.12 -0.76 -19.22
C ARG A 141 16.76 -0.91 -19.91
N LEU A 142 15.72 -1.30 -19.18
CA LEU A 142 14.35 -1.34 -19.70
C LEU A 142 13.89 0.06 -20.15
N VAL A 143 14.18 1.09 -19.35
CA VAL A 143 13.89 2.49 -19.72
C VAL A 143 14.67 2.91 -20.95
N ASP A 144 15.96 2.60 -21.03
CA ASP A 144 16.78 2.90 -22.21
C ASP A 144 16.22 2.23 -23.47
N LEU A 145 15.91 0.93 -23.39
CA LEU A 145 15.36 0.16 -24.53
C LEU A 145 13.98 0.65 -24.96
N SER A 146 13.12 1.03 -24.01
CA SER A 146 11.77 1.54 -24.31
C SER A 146 11.79 2.97 -24.85
N SER A 147 12.74 3.80 -24.44
CA SER A 147 12.91 5.16 -24.96
C SER A 147 13.21 5.17 -26.47
N ALA A 148 13.92 4.16 -26.97
CA ALA A 148 14.19 3.98 -28.39
C ALA A 148 12.93 3.66 -29.23
N ILE A 149 11.84 3.24 -28.58
CA ILE A 149 10.57 2.83 -29.22
C ILE A 149 9.53 3.97 -29.20
N ARG A 150 9.74 5.03 -28.39
CA ARG A 150 8.79 6.14 -28.12
C ARG A 150 8.35 7.00 -29.33
N GLN A 151 8.67 6.63 -30.57
CA GLN A 151 7.97 7.20 -31.72
C GLN A 151 6.53 6.64 -31.81
N GLY A 152 5.61 7.23 -31.04
CA GLY A 152 4.19 7.27 -31.42
C GLY A 152 3.16 6.50 -30.59
N ILE A 153 3.45 6.07 -29.35
CA ILE A 153 2.42 5.45 -28.49
C ILE A 153 2.43 6.10 -27.09
N ASP A 154 1.31 6.69 -26.72
CA ASP A 154 1.04 7.29 -25.41
C ASP A 154 0.62 6.21 -24.41
N PHE A 155 1.60 5.49 -23.86
CA PHE A 155 1.39 4.36 -22.94
C PHE A 155 0.89 4.78 -21.55
N ASP A 156 1.09 6.03 -21.15
CA ASP A 156 0.83 6.46 -19.78
C ASP A 156 -0.67 6.46 -19.45
N SER A 157 -1.55 6.64 -20.43
CA SER A 157 -3.00 6.71 -20.18
C SER A 157 -3.69 5.33 -20.19
N GLU A 158 -3.31 4.45 -21.12
CA GLU A 158 -4.01 3.17 -21.35
C GLU A 158 -3.47 2.04 -20.44
N LEU A 159 -2.16 2.05 -20.14
CA LEU A 159 -1.58 1.09 -19.20
C LEU A 159 -1.97 1.39 -17.76
N VAL A 160 -1.99 2.68 -17.36
CA VAL A 160 -2.40 3.11 -16.01
C VAL A 160 -3.86 2.73 -15.72
N ALA A 161 -4.76 2.91 -16.69
CA ALA A 161 -6.17 2.50 -16.56
C ALA A 161 -6.33 0.99 -16.42
N MET A 162 -5.60 0.19 -17.22
CA MET A 162 -5.64 -1.27 -17.14
C MET A 162 -5.10 -1.79 -15.80
N LEU A 163 -4.06 -1.15 -15.25
CA LEU A 163 -3.45 -1.50 -13.96
C LEU A 163 -4.34 -1.11 -12.77
N ASP A 164 -4.99 0.04 -12.81
CA ASP A 164 -5.90 0.48 -11.74
C ASP A 164 -7.16 -0.41 -11.67
N GLU A 165 -7.62 -0.93 -12.81
CA GLU A 165 -8.79 -1.81 -12.87
C GLU A 165 -8.47 -3.27 -12.45
N HIS A 166 -7.29 -3.80 -12.80
CA HIS A 166 -7.00 -5.23 -12.67
C HIS A 166 -5.84 -5.61 -11.73
N VAL A 167 -4.99 -4.66 -11.34
CA VAL A 167 -3.72 -4.95 -10.62
C VAL A 167 -3.61 -4.15 -9.30
N PHE A 168 -4.08 -2.91 -9.27
CA PHE A 168 -4.01 -2.00 -8.11
C PHE A 168 -5.34 -1.26 -7.87
N PRO A 169 -6.43 -1.94 -7.49
CA PRO A 169 -7.72 -1.27 -7.24
C PRO A 169 -7.67 -0.21 -6.12
N ASN A 170 -6.60 -0.20 -5.31
CA ASN A 170 -6.31 0.79 -4.26
C ASN A 170 -4.87 1.34 -4.38
N ARG A 171 -4.46 1.87 -5.54
CA ARG A 171 -3.13 2.46 -5.77
C ARG A 171 -2.76 3.47 -4.65
N PRO A 172 -1.68 3.23 -3.86
CA PRO A 172 -1.12 4.24 -2.98
C PRO A 172 -0.44 5.30 -3.85
N THR A 173 -1.02 6.49 -3.98
CA THR A 173 -0.39 7.59 -4.72
C THR A 173 0.60 8.33 -3.81
N ILE A 174 1.83 8.53 -4.28
CA ILE A 174 2.76 9.47 -3.61
C ILE A 174 2.24 10.88 -3.86
N ALA A 175 1.35 11.35 -2.99
CA ALA A 175 1.04 12.76 -2.90
C ALA A 175 2.27 13.53 -2.39
N LYS A 176 2.57 14.68 -3.02
CA LYS A 176 3.52 15.70 -2.52
C LYS A 176 3.30 15.96 -1.02
N PRO A 177 4.34 16.37 -0.26
CA PRO A 177 4.34 16.33 1.20
C PRO A 177 3.36 17.36 1.78
N ALA A 178 2.10 16.97 1.86
CA ALA A 178 1.16 17.55 2.79
C ALA A 178 1.39 16.84 4.12
N THR A 179 2.23 17.47 4.93
CA THR A 179 2.31 17.30 6.38
C THR A 179 0.95 16.89 6.98
N THR A 180 0.78 15.61 7.32
CA THR A 180 0.50 15.11 8.67
C THR A 180 -0.03 13.66 8.65
N ARG A 181 0.91 12.76 8.97
CA ARG A 181 0.78 11.54 9.80
C ARG A 181 0.00 10.35 9.25
N SER A 182 0.77 9.30 8.92
CA SER A 182 0.76 8.04 9.67
C SER A 182 -0.26 8.04 10.82
N LEU A 183 -1.49 7.66 10.48
CA LEU A 183 -2.42 7.18 11.48
C LEU A 183 -1.94 5.76 11.74
N SER A 184 -1.25 5.57 12.87
CA SER A 184 -0.92 4.25 13.40
C SER A 184 -2.10 3.31 13.17
N VAL A 185 -1.87 2.07 12.77
CA VAL A 185 -2.92 1.03 12.56
C VAL A 185 -4.01 1.07 13.65
N ARG A 186 -3.61 1.36 14.90
CA ARG A 186 -4.50 1.62 16.05
C ARG A 186 -5.59 2.68 15.78
N LYS A 187 -5.25 3.81 15.16
CA LYS A 187 -6.16 4.90 14.83
C LYS A 187 -7.09 4.56 13.66
N ARG A 188 -6.65 3.73 12.71
CA ARG A 188 -7.55 3.15 11.69
C ARG A 188 -8.57 2.20 12.32
N MET A 189 -8.11 1.30 13.21
CA MET A 189 -9.01 0.39 13.96
C MET A 189 -10.00 1.15 14.85
N GLU A 190 -9.56 2.23 15.50
CA GLU A 190 -10.40 3.08 16.35
C GLU A 190 -11.50 3.79 15.54
N VAL A 191 -11.17 4.29 14.35
CA VAL A 191 -12.13 4.91 13.43
C VAL A 191 -13.12 3.87 12.88
N ARG A 192 -12.63 2.66 12.55
CA ARG A 192 -13.47 1.53 12.12
C ARG A 192 -14.46 1.09 13.20
N GLY A 193 -14.00 0.91 14.43
CA GLY A 193 -14.86 0.54 15.56
C GLY A 193 -15.94 1.59 15.86
N ARG A 194 -15.60 2.89 15.76
CA ARG A 194 -16.61 3.96 15.88
C ARG A 194 -17.63 3.93 14.76
N PHE A 195 -17.20 3.70 13.53
CA PHE A 195 -18.11 3.55 12.39
C PHE A 195 -19.05 2.34 12.54
N GLU A 196 -18.54 1.22 13.04
CA GLU A 196 -19.34 0.01 13.31
C GLU A 196 -20.40 0.24 14.40
N SER A 197 -20.13 1.13 15.36
CA SER A 197 -21.09 1.54 16.40
C SER A 197 -22.28 2.38 15.88
N LEU A 198 -22.22 2.84 14.62
CA LEU A 198 -23.33 3.53 13.97
C LEU A 198 -24.42 2.54 13.58
N SER A 199 -25.68 2.92 13.84
CA SER A 199 -26.84 2.18 13.33
C SER A 199 -26.89 2.25 11.80
N PRO A 200 -27.62 1.33 11.12
CA PRO A 200 -27.75 1.36 9.66
C PRO A 200 -28.21 2.73 9.11
N ALA A 201 -29.19 3.36 9.77
CA ALA A 201 -29.66 4.70 9.42
C ALA A 201 -28.58 5.78 9.62
N GLN A 202 -27.76 5.67 10.67
CA GLN A 202 -26.66 6.58 10.94
C GLN A 202 -25.53 6.43 9.92
N ARG A 203 -25.25 5.21 9.43
CA ARG A 203 -24.27 4.97 8.36
C ARG A 203 -24.72 5.55 7.02
N ALA A 204 -26.01 5.43 6.70
CA ALA A 204 -26.57 6.06 5.51
C ALA A 204 -26.40 7.58 5.56
N VAL A 205 -26.76 8.21 6.68
CA VAL A 205 -26.54 9.66 6.89
C VAL A 205 -25.04 10.02 6.85
N PHE A 206 -24.16 9.21 7.46
CA PHE A 206 -22.72 9.41 7.43
C PHE A 206 -22.18 9.55 6.00
N TRP A 207 -22.48 8.58 5.12
CA TRP A 207 -21.97 8.60 3.75
C TRP A 207 -22.52 9.77 2.93
N LEU A 208 -23.79 10.14 3.13
CA LEU A 208 -24.37 11.26 2.40
C LEU A 208 -23.80 12.62 2.85
N VAL A 209 -23.49 12.77 4.14
CA VAL A 209 -22.78 13.96 4.66
C VAL A 209 -21.35 14.04 4.11
N VAL A 210 -20.64 12.92 4.05
CA VAL A 210 -19.27 12.84 3.48
C VAL A 210 -19.27 13.17 1.98
N SER A 211 -20.33 12.79 1.27
CA SER A 211 -20.54 13.15 -0.14
C SER A 211 -21.00 14.60 -0.36
N GLY A 212 -21.05 15.41 0.70
CA GLY A 212 -21.36 16.85 0.61
C GLY A 212 -22.85 17.20 0.55
N LYS A 213 -23.76 16.26 0.81
CA LYS A 213 -25.20 16.52 0.74
C LYS A 213 -25.70 17.35 1.93
N THR A 214 -26.64 18.24 1.67
CA THR A 214 -27.33 19.05 2.67
C THR A 214 -28.38 18.23 3.42
N ASN A 215 -28.81 18.68 4.61
CA ASN A 215 -29.84 17.97 5.39
C ASN A 215 -31.18 17.80 4.65
N ARG A 216 -31.48 18.70 3.70
CA ARG A 216 -32.69 18.65 2.89
C ARG A 216 -32.58 17.52 1.87
N GLU A 217 -31.48 17.47 1.11
CA GLU A 217 -31.21 16.43 0.13
C GLU A 217 -31.12 15.04 0.78
N ILE A 218 -30.51 14.93 1.96
CA ILE A 218 -30.45 13.68 2.72
C ILE A 218 -31.86 13.22 3.16
N GLY A 219 -32.72 14.16 3.55
CA GLY A 219 -34.10 13.86 3.94
C GLY A 219 -34.93 13.37 2.77
N GLU A 220 -34.76 14.00 1.60
CA GLU A 220 -35.39 13.61 0.34
C GLU A 220 -34.93 12.20 -0.09
N GLU A 221 -33.64 11.90 0.01
CA GLU A 221 -33.07 10.61 -0.41
C GLU A 221 -33.38 9.45 0.53
N LEU A 222 -33.45 9.70 1.85
CA LEU A 222 -33.74 8.66 2.84
C LEU A 222 -35.25 8.56 3.17
N GLY A 223 -36.09 9.43 2.60
CA GLY A 223 -37.52 9.46 2.88
C GLY A 223 -37.86 9.85 4.32
N VAL A 224 -37.03 10.71 4.95
CA VAL A 224 -37.19 11.15 6.34
C VAL A 224 -37.21 12.68 6.46
N THR A 225 -37.76 13.19 7.56
CA THR A 225 -37.79 14.65 7.78
C THR A 225 -36.40 15.23 7.99
N VAL A 226 -36.20 16.50 7.62
CA VAL A 226 -34.96 17.26 7.89
C VAL A 226 -34.61 17.24 9.38
N ASN A 227 -35.61 17.21 10.27
CA ASN A 227 -35.40 17.14 11.71
C ASN A 227 -34.82 15.77 12.12
N THR A 228 -35.32 14.68 11.53
CA THR A 228 -34.76 13.33 11.70
C THR A 228 -33.31 13.27 11.23
N VAL A 229 -32.98 13.89 10.09
CA VAL A 229 -31.60 13.99 9.60
C VAL A 229 -30.70 14.73 10.58
N LYS A 230 -31.15 15.87 11.13
CA LYS A 230 -30.37 16.62 12.15
C LYS A 230 -30.05 15.76 13.37
N THR A 231 -31.03 14.99 13.87
CA THR A 231 -30.84 14.06 14.99
C THR A 231 -29.82 12.97 14.67
N HIS A 232 -29.93 12.34 13.49
CA HIS A 232 -28.94 11.35 13.07
C HIS A 232 -27.55 11.95 12.86
N ARG A 233 -27.46 13.16 12.31
CA ARG A 233 -26.19 13.87 12.11
C ARG A 233 -25.50 14.21 13.43
N ALA A 234 -26.26 14.67 14.43
CA ALA A 234 -25.74 14.90 15.78
C ALA A 234 -25.21 13.60 16.41
N ALA A 235 -25.95 12.50 16.30
CA ALA A 235 -25.52 11.19 16.80
C ALA A 235 -24.29 10.64 16.06
N VAL A 236 -24.19 10.87 14.75
CA VAL A 236 -23.00 10.52 13.95
C VAL A 236 -21.79 11.33 14.41
N PHE A 237 -21.93 12.64 14.60
CA PHE A 237 -20.83 13.50 15.06
C PHE A 237 -20.35 13.09 16.46
N GLN A 238 -21.29 12.77 17.36
CA GLN A 238 -20.98 12.29 18.70
C GLN A 238 -20.24 10.94 18.68
N LYS A 239 -20.79 9.93 17.99
CA LYS A 239 -20.23 8.57 17.94
C LYS A 239 -18.93 8.49 17.14
N MET A 240 -18.79 9.33 16.12
CA MET A 240 -17.54 9.46 15.38
C MET A 240 -16.55 10.35 16.11
N GLU A 241 -16.91 11.02 17.21
CA GLU A 241 -16.09 11.98 17.97
C GLU A 241 -15.49 13.07 17.06
N VAL A 242 -16.34 13.82 16.38
CA VAL A 242 -15.93 14.92 15.49
C VAL A 242 -16.72 16.18 15.78
N ALA A 243 -16.05 17.34 15.67
CA ALA A 243 -16.67 18.64 15.86
C ALA A 243 -17.08 19.30 14.54
N SER A 244 -16.58 18.82 13.41
CA SER A 244 -16.79 19.43 12.09
C SER A 244 -17.01 18.41 10.98
N VAL A 245 -17.63 18.84 9.87
CA VAL A 245 -17.77 18.03 8.65
C VAL A 245 -16.40 17.68 8.09
N VAL A 246 -15.43 18.60 8.18
CA VAL A 246 -14.05 18.38 7.72
C VAL A 246 -13.40 17.21 8.47
N GLU A 247 -13.53 17.17 9.80
CA GLU A 247 -13.04 16.04 10.61
C GLU A 247 -13.78 14.72 10.28
N LEU A 248 -15.07 14.79 9.95
CA LEU A 248 -15.85 13.63 9.54
C LEU A 248 -15.34 13.06 8.21
N VAL A 249 -15.04 13.91 7.23
CA VAL A 249 -14.44 13.53 5.94
C VAL A 249 -13.06 12.90 6.16
N THR A 250 -12.21 13.49 7.00
CA THR A 250 -10.91 12.91 7.36
C THR A 250 -11.06 11.52 7.98
N LYS A 251 -12.08 11.27 8.82
CA LYS A 251 -12.35 9.93 9.35
C LYS A 251 -12.93 8.99 8.29
N ALA A 252 -13.69 9.49 7.33
CA ALA A 252 -14.23 8.69 6.23
C ALA A 252 -13.14 8.21 5.26
N ASP A 253 -12.12 9.04 5.00
CA ASP A 253 -10.97 8.66 4.16
C ASP A 253 -10.14 7.53 4.76
N VAL A 254 -10.23 7.32 6.08
CA VAL A 254 -9.59 6.21 6.79
C VAL A 254 -10.37 4.89 6.66
N LEU A 255 -11.66 4.97 6.28
CA LEU A 255 -12.55 3.82 6.15
C LEU A 255 -12.62 3.26 4.72
N ARG A 256 -12.13 4.04 3.74
CA ARG A 256 -11.93 3.65 2.34
C ARG A 256 -10.67 2.79 2.21
#